data_AF-A0A0B8N4K4-F1
#
_entry.id   AF-A0A0B8N4K4-F1
#
_cell.length_a   1.000
_cell.length_b   1.000
_cell.length_c   1.000
_cell.angle_alpha   90.00
_cell.angle_beta   90.00
_cell.angle_gamma   90.00
#
_symmetry.space_group_name_H-M   'P 1'
#
loop_
_entity.id
_entity.type
_entity.pdbx_description
1 polymer ?
#
loop_
_entity_poly.entity_id
_entity_poly.type
_entity_poly.pdbx_seq_one_letter_code
_entity_poly.pdbx_strand_id
1 'polypeptide(L)'
;MRISLFAAALVALPLLAACGGSSSDKSADVTQADVSKALQDGGLKDAKLADCAAKIYVGQGISQSGLRLMIKNDAKSAAAQDPESLGMSKDDADKARAATTKIVTDCLKQE
;
A
#
# COMPACT_ATOMS: atom_id res chain seq x y z
N MET A 1 43.63 -27.25 11.46
CA MET A 1 42.37 -28.01 11.30
C MET A 1 41.25 -27.20 11.95
N ARG A 2 40.23 -26.80 11.16
CA ARG A 2 38.78 -26.60 11.43
C ARG A 2 38.37 -26.33 12.90
N ILE A 3 37.61 -25.29 13.30
CA ILE A 3 36.22 -24.95 12.90
C ILE A 3 35.72 -23.67 13.61
N SER A 4 34.93 -22.87 12.88
CA SER A 4 33.78 -22.03 13.27
C SER A 4 33.87 -20.95 14.36
N LEU A 5 33.52 -19.70 14.01
CA LEU A 5 32.13 -19.20 14.00
C LEU A 5 32.09 -17.77 13.39
N PHE A 6 31.21 -17.57 12.41
CA PHE A 6 30.87 -16.27 11.86
C PHE A 6 29.81 -15.60 12.73
N ALA A 7 30.01 -14.33 13.09
CA ALA A 7 28.94 -13.39 13.38
C ALA A 7 29.42 -12.01 12.89
N ALA A 8 29.23 -11.76 11.59
CA ALA A 8 29.52 -10.48 10.98
C ALA A 8 28.53 -9.44 11.53
N ALA A 9 29.09 -8.40 12.15
CA ALA A 9 28.38 -7.19 12.51
C ALA A 9 27.80 -6.53 11.26
N LEU A 10 26.47 -6.42 11.20
CA LEU A 10 25.76 -5.55 10.26
C LEU A 10 25.39 -4.27 10.99
N VAL A 11 26.19 -3.24 10.72
CA VAL A 11 25.85 -1.83 10.95
C VAL A 11 24.83 -1.42 9.88
N ALA A 12 23.88 -0.57 10.28
CA ALA A 12 22.93 0.22 9.47
C ALA A 12 21.53 -0.38 9.20
N LEU A 13 20.56 -0.05 10.07
CA LEU A 13 19.49 0.94 9.79
C LEU A 13 18.49 1.02 10.96
N PRO A 14 18.23 2.21 11.54
CA PRO A 14 17.13 2.41 12.48
C PRO A 14 15.85 2.66 11.66
N LEU A 15 15.20 1.61 11.19
CA LEU A 15 13.83 1.69 10.66
C LEU A 15 12.92 0.66 11.33
N LEU A 16 13.15 0.41 12.62
CA LEU A 16 12.23 -0.30 13.51
C LEU A 16 11.55 0.65 14.50
N ALA A 17 11.12 1.82 14.04
CA ALA A 17 10.17 2.66 14.78
C ALA A 17 8.72 2.14 14.56
N ALA A 18 8.52 0.85 14.81
CA ALA A 18 7.21 0.22 14.87
C ALA A 18 7.23 -0.88 15.94
N CYS A 19 7.72 -0.55 17.13
CA CYS A 19 7.48 -1.35 18.32
C CYS A 19 7.41 -0.44 19.55
N GLY A 20 6.23 -0.34 20.16
CA GLY A 20 6.05 0.10 21.54
C GLY A 20 5.45 1.50 21.73
N GLY A 21 4.15 1.55 22.04
CA GLY A 21 3.51 2.78 22.52
C GLY A 21 2.00 2.68 22.71
N SER A 22 1.60 2.03 23.81
CA SER A 22 0.30 2.06 24.51
C SER A 22 -0.92 2.77 23.91
N SER A 23 -2.04 2.06 24.01
CA SER A 23 -3.40 2.58 24.23
C SER A 23 -4.04 3.34 23.08
N SER A 24 -4.76 2.61 22.24
CA SER A 24 -6.16 2.91 21.87
C SER A 24 -6.59 1.91 20.80
N ASP A 25 -7.79 1.37 20.94
CA ASP A 25 -8.55 0.65 19.91
C ASP A 25 -8.87 1.53 18.68
N LYS A 26 -7.85 2.18 18.09
CA LYS A 26 -7.90 2.68 16.72
C LYS A 26 -7.31 1.57 15.87
N SER A 27 -8.10 1.04 14.93
CA SER A 27 -7.56 0.16 13.89
C SER A 27 -6.27 0.77 13.34
N ALA A 28 -5.22 -0.05 13.16
CA ALA A 28 -3.95 0.41 12.64
C ALA A 28 -4.15 1.19 11.33
N ASP A 29 -3.33 2.21 11.14
CA ASP A 29 -3.35 2.99 9.91
C ASP A 29 -2.94 2.11 8.72
N VAL A 30 -3.70 2.23 7.63
CA VAL A 30 -3.37 1.56 6.38
C VAL A 30 -2.06 2.11 5.85
N THR A 31 -1.12 1.21 5.59
CA THR A 31 0.21 1.52 5.06
C THR A 31 0.29 1.24 3.56
N GLN A 32 1.35 1.72 2.91
CA GLN A 32 1.66 1.36 1.53
C GLN A 32 1.80 -0.17 1.34
N ALA A 33 2.39 -0.85 2.32
CA ALA A 33 2.56 -2.30 2.27
C ALA A 33 1.21 -3.02 2.29
N ASP A 34 0.25 -2.54 3.09
CA ASP A 34 -1.10 -3.12 3.15
C ASP A 34 -1.84 -2.93 1.82
N VAL A 35 -1.71 -1.76 1.20
CA VAL A 35 -2.32 -1.48 -0.12
C VAL A 35 -1.67 -2.33 -1.22
N SER A 36 -0.34 -2.45 -1.23
CA SER A 36 0.38 -3.30 -2.19
C SER A 36 -0.03 -4.76 -2.04
N LYS A 37 -0.11 -5.25 -0.81
CA LYS A 37 -0.56 -6.61 -0.53
C LYS A 37 -2.01 -6.82 -1.01
N ALA A 38 -2.91 -5.89 -0.74
CA ALA A 38 -4.30 -5.97 -1.21
C ALA A 38 -4.41 -5.97 -2.75
N LEU A 39 -3.56 -5.20 -3.44
CA LEU A 39 -3.48 -5.21 -4.90
C LEU A 39 -3.02 -6.59 -5.42
N GLN A 40 -2.00 -7.18 -4.79
CA GLN A 40 -1.48 -8.50 -5.15
C GLN A 40 -2.48 -9.63 -4.88
N ASP A 41 -3.15 -9.56 -3.73
CA ASP A 41 -4.20 -10.49 -3.33
C ASP A 41 -5.41 -10.36 -4.29
N GLY A 42 -5.74 -9.13 -4.72
CA GLY A 42 -6.74 -8.83 -5.75
C GLY A 42 -6.35 -9.26 -7.18
N GLY A 43 -5.14 -9.79 -7.38
CA GLY A 43 -4.71 -10.42 -8.63
C GLY A 43 -3.65 -9.66 -9.44
N LEU A 44 -3.13 -8.54 -8.94
CA LEU A 44 -1.98 -7.86 -9.53
C LEU A 44 -0.68 -8.59 -9.16
N LYS A 45 -0.30 -9.61 -9.95
CA LYS A 45 0.80 -10.53 -9.60
C LYS A 45 2.19 -9.93 -9.71
N ASP A 46 2.34 -8.79 -10.37
CA ASP A 46 3.61 -8.07 -10.39
C ASP A 46 3.75 -7.23 -9.11
N ALA A 47 4.69 -7.63 -8.25
CA ALA A 47 4.97 -6.97 -6.99
C ALA A 47 5.50 -5.53 -7.17
N LYS A 48 6.30 -5.27 -8.21
CA LYS A 48 6.81 -3.91 -8.48
C LYS A 48 5.70 -2.99 -8.93
N LEU A 49 4.80 -3.48 -9.79
CA LEU A 49 3.62 -2.75 -10.23
C LEU A 49 2.67 -2.48 -9.06
N ALA A 50 2.45 -3.48 -8.19
CA ALA A 50 1.64 -3.33 -6.98
C ALA A 50 2.24 -2.31 -5.99
N ASP A 51 3.56 -2.35 -5.77
CA ASP A 51 4.25 -1.40 -4.90
C ASP A 51 4.23 0.02 -5.47
N CYS A 52 4.42 0.17 -6.78
CA CYS A 52 4.32 1.46 -7.47
C CYS A 52 2.91 2.04 -7.34
N ALA A 53 1.88 1.22 -7.57
CA ALA A 53 0.49 1.61 -7.43
C ALA A 53 0.14 2.03 -6.00
N ALA A 54 0.56 1.22 -5.01
CA ALA A 54 0.34 1.52 -3.60
C ALA A 54 0.98 2.84 -3.18
N LYS A 55 2.20 3.13 -3.66
CA LYS A 55 2.89 4.39 -3.38
C LYS A 55 2.11 5.59 -3.90
N ILE A 56 1.53 5.48 -5.09
CA ILE A 56 0.71 6.55 -5.66
C ILE A 56 -0.58 6.73 -4.86
N TYR A 57 -1.30 5.66 -4.51
CA TYR A 57 -2.55 5.77 -3.74
C TYR A 57 -2.34 6.43 -2.36
N VAL A 58 -1.32 6.00 -1.62
CA VAL A 58 -0.99 6.59 -0.32
C VAL A 58 -0.48 8.03 -0.47
N GLY A 59 0.30 8.31 -1.52
CA GLY A 59 0.84 9.65 -1.80
C GLY A 59 -0.19 10.66 -2.33
N GLN A 60 -1.33 10.20 -2.85
CA GLN A 60 -2.36 11.05 -3.45
C GLN A 60 -3.25 11.74 -2.41
N GLY A 61 -3.09 11.42 -1.12
CA GLY A 61 -3.82 12.06 -0.02
C GLY A 61 -5.25 11.56 0.18
N ILE A 62 -5.51 10.30 -0.19
CA ILE A 62 -6.76 9.58 0.12
C ILE A 62 -6.82 9.39 1.64
N SER A 63 -8.00 9.56 2.23
CA SER A 63 -8.21 9.36 3.66
C SER A 63 -7.93 7.92 4.09
N GLN A 64 -7.57 7.72 5.35
CA GLN A 64 -7.39 6.37 5.93
C GLN A 64 -8.66 5.51 5.79
N SER A 65 -9.85 6.11 5.87
CA SER A 65 -11.12 5.44 5.59
C SER A 65 -11.24 5.01 4.13
N GLY A 66 -10.89 5.87 3.17
CA GLY A 66 -10.88 5.55 1.75
C GLY A 66 -9.91 4.43 1.41
N LEU A 67 -8.68 4.50 1.93
CA LEU A 67 -7.67 3.44 1.77
C LEU A 67 -8.13 2.10 2.37
N ARG A 68 -8.80 2.12 3.54
CA ARG A 68 -9.42 0.90 4.11
C ARG A 68 -10.50 0.32 3.21
N LEU A 69 -11.34 1.16 2.60
CA LEU A 69 -12.36 0.72 1.65
C LEU A 69 -11.74 0.12 0.38
N MET A 70 -10.63 0.68 -0.11
CA MET A 70 -9.90 0.10 -1.24
C MET A 70 -9.39 -1.31 -0.94
N ILE A 71 -8.78 -1.49 0.22
CA ILE A 71 -8.25 -2.80 0.63
C ILE A 71 -9.39 -3.80 0.83
N LYS A 72 -10.50 -3.37 1.46
CA LYS A 72 -11.65 -4.26 1.75
C LYS A 72 -12.39 -4.74 0.51
N ASN A 73 -12.48 -3.92 -0.54
CA ASN A 73 -13.24 -4.26 -1.75
C ASN A 73 -12.37 -4.91 -2.83
N ASP A 74 -11.13 -5.30 -2.50
CA ASP A 74 -10.07 -5.62 -3.45
C ASP A 74 -9.76 -4.45 -4.39
N ALA A 75 -8.52 -3.97 -4.37
CA ALA A 75 -8.13 -2.79 -5.14
C ALA A 75 -8.30 -2.96 -6.67
N LYS A 76 -8.41 -4.19 -7.16
CA LYS A 76 -8.79 -4.51 -8.55
C LYS A 76 -10.26 -4.21 -8.83
N SER A 77 -11.17 -4.55 -7.91
CA SER A 77 -12.60 -4.22 -8.05
C SER A 77 -12.81 -2.72 -7.89
N ALA A 78 -12.00 -2.06 -7.05
CA ALA A 78 -12.00 -0.60 -6.91
C ALA A 78 -11.55 0.16 -8.19
N ALA A 79 -10.82 -0.48 -9.09
CA ALA A 79 -10.51 0.06 -10.42
C ALA A 79 -11.61 -0.24 -11.45
N ALA A 80 -12.42 -1.29 -11.23
CA ALA A 80 -13.51 -1.71 -12.12
C ALA A 80 -14.87 -1.08 -11.77
N GLN A 81 -15.03 -0.59 -10.54
CA GLN A 81 -16.25 0.04 -10.02
C GLN A 81 -15.97 1.48 -9.59
N ASP A 82 -16.98 2.33 -9.63
CA ASP A 82 -16.87 3.71 -9.19
C ASP A 82 -16.54 3.77 -7.69
N PRO A 83 -15.48 4.45 -7.22
CA PRO A 83 -15.11 4.44 -5.81
C PRO A 83 -16.20 5.01 -4.88
N GLU A 84 -17.02 5.93 -5.38
CA GLU A 84 -18.19 6.45 -4.64
C GLU A 84 -19.23 5.33 -4.39
N SER A 85 -19.42 4.43 -5.36
CA SER A 85 -20.31 3.26 -5.21
C SER A 85 -19.81 2.25 -4.19
N LEU A 86 -18.51 2.30 -3.87
CA LEU A 86 -17.87 1.49 -2.82
C LEU A 86 -17.88 2.18 -1.45
N GLY A 87 -18.59 3.31 -1.32
CA GLY A 87 -18.75 4.05 -0.08
C GLY A 87 -17.62 5.04 0.22
N MET A 88 -16.75 5.36 -0.75
CA MET A 88 -15.82 6.46 -0.57
C MET A 88 -16.53 7.81 -0.59
N SER A 89 -15.93 8.77 0.11
CA SER A 89 -16.29 10.17 -0.09
C SER A 89 -15.96 10.61 -1.51
N LYS A 90 -16.65 11.64 -2.00
CA LYS A 90 -16.39 12.22 -3.31
C LYS A 90 -14.93 12.67 -3.49
N ASP A 91 -14.36 13.31 -2.46
CA ASP A 91 -12.96 13.78 -2.48
C ASP A 91 -11.98 12.60 -2.57
N ASP A 92 -12.20 11.54 -1.78
CA ASP A 92 -11.37 10.33 -1.86
C ASP A 92 -11.51 9.61 -3.20
N ALA A 93 -12.72 9.57 -3.76
CA ALA A 93 -12.98 8.97 -5.06
C ALA A 93 -12.28 9.73 -6.19
N ASP A 94 -12.31 11.07 -6.16
CA ASP A 94 -11.65 11.91 -7.15
C ASP A 94 -10.11 11.76 -7.05
N LYS A 95 -9.57 11.66 -5.83
CA LYS A 95 -8.16 11.35 -5.60
C LYS A 95 -7.80 9.94 -6.07
N ALA A 96 -8.61 8.92 -5.76
CA ALA A 96 -8.39 7.56 -6.21
C ALA A 96 -8.37 7.47 -7.74
N ARG A 97 -9.31 8.13 -8.42
CA ARG A 97 -9.33 8.23 -9.90
C ARG A 97 -8.06 8.91 -10.44
N ALA A 98 -7.63 10.01 -9.83
CA ALA A 98 -6.40 10.69 -10.22
C ALA A 98 -5.15 9.81 -10.00
N ALA A 99 -5.12 9.03 -8.91
CA ALA A 99 -4.08 8.04 -8.65
C ALA A 99 -4.07 6.96 -9.75
N THR A 100 -5.22 6.38 -10.11
CA THR A 100 -5.31 5.37 -11.18
C THR A 100 -4.71 5.86 -12.49
N THR A 101 -5.01 7.10 -12.91
CA THR A 101 -4.43 7.70 -14.13
C THR A 101 -2.91 7.82 -14.04
N LYS A 102 -2.37 8.19 -12.88
CA LYS A 102 -0.91 8.23 -12.65
C LYS A 102 -0.31 6.83 -12.66
N ILE A 103 -0.96 5.84 -12.06
CA ILE A 103 -0.48 4.45 -12.04
C ILE A 103 -0.32 3.90 -13.46
N VAL A 104 -1.33 4.13 -14.31
CA VAL A 104 -1.27 3.74 -15.73
C VAL A 104 -0.11 4.45 -16.45
N THR A 105 0.16 5.71 -16.10
CA THR A 105 1.18 6.51 -16.78
C THR A 105 2.60 6.23 -16.27
N ASP A 106 2.77 5.93 -14.99
CA ASP A 106 4.06 5.90 -14.30
C ASP A 106 4.50 4.48 -13.96
N CYS A 107 3.56 3.58 -13.65
CA CYS A 107 3.86 2.21 -13.22
C CYS A 107 3.86 1.22 -14.38
N LEU A 108 2.93 1.32 -15.35
CA LEU A 108 2.92 0.42 -16.52
C LEU A 108 4.09 0.68 -17.49
N LYS A 109 4.76 1.84 -17.40
CA LYS A 109 5.98 2.13 -18.17
C LYS A 109 7.25 1.51 -17.56
N GLN A 110 7.14 0.89 -16.38
CA GLN A 110 8.27 0.30 -15.66
C GLN A 110 8.36 -1.22 -15.87
N GLU A 111 7.49 -1.80 -16.71
CA GLU A 111 7.53 -3.22 -17.14
C GLU A 111 8.54 -3.46 -18.27
#